data_AF-A0A9W3VHW8-F1
#
_entry.id   AF-A0A9W3VHW8-F1
#
_cell.length_a   1.000
_cell.length_b   1.000
_cell.length_c   1.000
_cell.angle_alpha   90.00
_cell.angle_beta   90.00
_cell.angle_gamma   90.00
#
_symmetry.space_group_name_H-M   'P 1'
#
loop_
_entity.id
_entity.type
_entity.pdbx_description
1 polymer ?
#
loop_
_entity_poly.entity_id
_entity_poly.type
_entity_poly.pdbx_seq_one_letter_code
_entity_poly.pdbx_strand_id
1 'polypeptide(L)'
;MDKKYLVTVTPVLDNSKPQKKNSLSTTDRKNIKVSPETLSKIKAISTMKDIKNYELIDEILDYYIANKLSSNEQNNLNDIISIRK
;
A
#
# COMPACT_ATOMS: atom_id res chain seq x y z
N MET A 1 -45.75 26.85 -24.30
CA MET A 1 -45.89 25.54 -23.60
C MET A 1 -44.50 25.04 -23.34
N ASP A 2 -43.85 25.64 -22.34
CA ASP A 2 -42.40 25.60 -22.18
C ASP A 2 -42.06 24.54 -21.13
N LYS A 3 -41.64 23.37 -21.61
CA LYS A 3 -41.21 22.26 -20.76
C LYS A 3 -39.85 22.61 -20.17
N LYS A 4 -39.84 23.03 -18.91
CA LYS A 4 -38.62 23.18 -18.12
C LYS A 4 -38.14 21.79 -17.71
N TYR A 5 -37.10 21.28 -18.35
CA TYR A 5 -36.43 20.05 -17.93
C TYR A 5 -35.54 20.39 -16.72
N LEU A 6 -35.88 19.81 -15.57
CA LEU A 6 -35.05 19.87 -14.38
C LEU A 6 -33.91 18.85 -14.57
N VAL A 7 -32.73 19.32 -14.95
CA VAL A 7 -31.53 18.47 -15.03
C VAL A 7 -30.96 18.36 -13.63
N THR A 8 -31.28 17.26 -12.95
CA THR A 8 -30.69 16.93 -11.65
C THR A 8 -29.30 16.36 -11.87
N VAL A 9 -28.26 17.18 -11.71
CA VAL A 9 -26.87 16.72 -11.71
C VAL A 9 -26.58 16.09 -10.35
N THR A 10 -26.59 14.77 -10.28
CA THR A 10 -26.11 14.05 -9.09
C THR A 10 -24.58 14.16 -9.07
N PRO A 11 -23.96 14.74 -8.03
CA PRO A 11 -22.51 14.67 -7.90
C PRO A 11 -22.12 13.20 -7.71
N VAL A 12 -21.18 12.73 -8.52
CA VAL A 12 -20.53 11.43 -8.33
C VAL A 12 -19.80 11.51 -7.00
N LEU A 13 -20.40 10.90 -5.97
CA LEU A 13 -19.74 10.68 -4.69
C LEU A 13 -18.68 9.61 -4.94
N ASP A 14 -17.46 10.08 -5.21
CA ASP A 14 -16.28 9.26 -5.36
C ASP A 14 -15.97 8.62 -3.98
N ASN A 15 -16.70 7.55 -3.68
CA ASN A 15 -16.71 6.85 -2.40
C ASN A 15 -15.47 5.95 -2.25
N SER A 16 -14.30 6.41 -2.71
CA SER A 16 -13.03 5.81 -2.31
C SER A 16 -12.84 6.13 -0.82
N LYS A 17 -13.37 5.24 0.04
CA LYS A 17 -13.04 5.25 1.46
C LYS A 17 -11.50 5.29 1.52
N PRO A 18 -10.88 6.30 2.14
CA PRO A 18 -9.44 6.29 2.30
C PRO A 18 -9.12 5.00 3.05
N GLN A 19 -8.44 4.06 2.37
CA GLN A 19 -7.91 2.87 3.01
C GLN A 19 -7.18 3.36 4.26
N LYS A 20 -7.58 2.81 5.41
CA LYS A 20 -7.10 3.18 6.73
C LYS A 20 -5.57 3.12 6.69
N LYS A 21 -4.93 4.26 6.48
CA LYS A 21 -3.48 4.35 6.30
C LYS A 21 -2.88 3.78 7.59
N ASN A 22 -2.18 2.65 7.47
CA ASN A 22 -1.45 2.06 8.59
C ASN A 22 -0.34 3.05 8.94
N SER A 23 -0.68 3.99 9.81
CA SER A 23 0.21 5.08 10.18
C SER A 23 1.25 4.53 11.13
N LEU A 24 2.33 3.95 10.58
CA LEU A 24 3.55 3.75 11.33
C LEU A 24 3.97 5.09 11.94
N SER A 25 4.18 5.09 13.25
CA SER A 25 4.69 6.26 13.95
C SER A 25 6.05 6.64 13.34
N THR A 26 6.39 7.92 13.36
CA THR A 26 7.68 8.38 12.84
C THR A 26 8.87 7.69 13.52
N THR A 27 8.68 7.26 14.77
CA THR A 27 9.69 6.59 15.60
C THR A 27 9.93 5.13 15.17
N ASP A 28 8.92 4.46 14.64
CA ASP A 28 9.01 3.04 14.24
C ASP A 28 9.56 2.87 12.82
N ARG A 29 9.60 3.95 12.03
CA ARG A 29 10.10 3.91 10.65
C ARG A 29 11.61 3.66 10.65
N LYS A 30 12.01 2.68 9.83
CA LYS A 30 13.42 2.34 9.59
C LYS A 30 13.80 2.67 8.15
N ASN A 31 15.07 3.00 7.97
CA ASN A 31 15.67 3.41 6.71
C ASN A 31 16.38 2.19 6.09
N ILE A 32 16.06 1.90 4.82
CA ILE A 32 16.74 0.88 4.02
C ILE A 32 17.51 1.54 2.88
N LYS A 33 18.72 1.05 2.60
CA LYS A 33 19.49 1.47 1.42
C LYS A 33 19.07 0.61 0.25
N VAL A 34 18.70 1.24 -0.86
CA VAL A 34 18.29 0.58 -2.10
C VAL A 34 19.04 1.18 -3.29
N SER A 35 19.06 0.47 -4.41
CA SER A 35 19.64 1.01 -5.64
C SER A 35 18.82 2.21 -6.16
N PRO A 36 19.43 3.12 -6.96
CA PRO A 36 18.71 4.25 -7.55
C PRO A 36 17.52 3.83 -8.42
N GLU A 37 17.67 2.73 -9.16
CA GLU A 37 16.63 2.19 -10.03
C GLU A 37 15.42 1.70 -9.22
N THR A 38 15.66 0.97 -8.13
CA THR A 38 14.60 0.50 -7.23
C THR A 38 13.89 1.67 -6.56
N LEU A 39 14.62 2.70 -6.12
CA LEU A 39 14.03 3.91 -5.55
C LEU A 39 13.11 4.62 -6.55
N SER A 40 13.53 4.72 -7.82
CA SER A 40 12.72 5.32 -8.89
C SER A 40 11.40 4.56 -9.09
N LYS A 41 11.46 3.22 -9.16
CA LYS A 41 10.28 2.35 -9.27
C LYS A 41 9.34 2.51 -8.08
N ILE A 42 9.86 2.51 -6.86
CA ILE A 42 9.06 2.72 -5.63
C ILE A 42 8.33 4.06 -5.70
N LYS A 43 9.03 5.15 -6.04
CA LYS A 43 8.43 6.49 -6.14
C LYS A 43 7.36 6.54 -7.22
N ALA A 44 7.61 5.98 -8.39
CA ALA A 44 6.64 5.97 -9.49
C ALA A 44 5.34 5.26 -9.08
N ILE A 45 5.45 4.07 -8.50
CA ILE A 45 4.30 3.27 -8.08
C ILE A 45 3.57 3.94 -6.90
N SER A 46 4.31 4.49 -5.94
CA SER A 46 3.76 5.26 -4.81
C SER A 46 2.91 6.43 -5.28
N THR A 47 3.40 7.20 -6.27
CA THR A 47 2.62 8.29 -6.90
C THR A 47 1.39 7.78 -7.63
N MET A 48 1.49 6.66 -8.36
CA MET A 48 0.35 6.09 -9.11
C MET A 48 -0.77 5.58 -8.20
N LYS A 49 -0.43 5.09 -7.00
CA LYS A 49 -1.37 4.49 -6.05
C LYS A 49 -1.77 5.42 -4.89
N ASP A 50 -1.23 6.64 -4.82
CA ASP A 50 -1.41 7.58 -3.71
C ASP A 50 -1.14 6.97 -2.31
N ILE A 51 -0.10 6.13 -2.23
CA ILE A 51 0.34 5.48 -0.99
C ILE A 51 1.77 5.87 -0.65
N LYS A 52 2.15 5.84 0.62
CA LYS A 52 3.52 6.17 1.03
C LYS A 52 4.47 5.03 0.67
N ASN A 53 5.74 5.36 0.44
CA ASN A 53 6.76 4.38 0.05
C ASN A 53 6.83 3.16 0.98
N TYR A 54 6.70 3.35 2.30
CA TYR A 54 6.76 2.24 3.25
C TYR A 54 5.50 1.34 3.18
N GLU A 55 4.32 1.93 2.94
CA GLU A 55 3.06 1.17 2.78
C GLU A 55 3.12 0.28 1.53
N LEU A 56 3.69 0.81 0.44
CA LEU A 56 3.93 0.02 -0.76
C LEU A 56 4.89 -1.16 -0.50
N ILE A 57 5.96 -0.93 0.27
CA ILE A 57 6.93 -1.98 0.59
C ILE A 57 6.27 -3.06 1.46
N ASP A 58 5.46 -2.67 2.44
CA ASP A 58 4.69 -3.61 3.28
C ASP A 58 3.75 -4.46 2.42
N GLU A 59 2.95 -3.85 1.53
CA GLU A 59 2.05 -4.57 0.63
C GLU A 59 2.78 -5.55 -0.30
N ILE A 60 3.92 -5.14 -0.88
CA ILE A 60 4.72 -6.00 -1.76
C ILE A 60 5.31 -7.17 -0.98
N LEU A 61 5.79 -6.94 0.25
CA LEU A 61 6.34 -7.98 1.11
C LEU A 61 5.26 -8.98 1.52
N ASP A 62 4.09 -8.51 1.96
CA ASP A 62 2.96 -9.36 2.31
C ASP A 62 2.52 -10.21 1.11
N TYR A 63 2.45 -9.60 -0.08
CA TYR A 63 2.14 -10.31 -1.31
C TYR A 63 3.20 -11.37 -1.64
N TYR A 64 4.49 -11.05 -1.48
CA TYR A 64 5.57 -12.00 -1.75
C TYR A 64 5.52 -13.18 -0.78
N ILE A 65 5.32 -12.92 0.52
CA ILE A 65 5.18 -13.96 1.55
C ILE A 65 3.99 -14.87 1.23
N ALA A 66 2.82 -14.30 0.93
CA ALA A 66 1.61 -15.06 0.68
C ALA A 66 1.63 -15.87 -0.63
N ASN A 67 2.27 -15.34 -1.68
CA ASN A 67 2.16 -15.91 -3.04
C ASN A 67 3.43 -16.63 -3.53
N LYS A 68 4.59 -16.37 -2.92
CA LYS A 68 5.88 -16.93 -3.37
C LYS A 68 6.53 -17.86 -2.37
N LEU A 69 6.29 -17.69 -1.06
CA LEU A 69 6.83 -18.62 -0.06
C LEU A 69 5.90 -19.81 0.14
N SER A 70 6.49 -21.00 0.20
CA SER A 70 5.82 -22.21 0.65
C SER A 70 5.53 -22.17 2.16
N SER A 71 4.62 -23.02 2.64
CA SER A 71 4.28 -23.07 4.07
C SER A 71 5.49 -23.32 4.96
N ASN A 72 6.47 -24.09 4.48
CA ASN A 72 7.71 -24.34 5.23
C ASN A 72 8.59 -23.08 5.33
N GLU A 73 8.73 -22.32 4.24
CA GLU A 73 9.49 -21.07 4.23
C GLU A 73 8.82 -19.98 5.07
N GLN A 74 7.48 -19.91 5.05
CA GLN A 74 6.72 -19.00 5.90
C GLN A 74 6.90 -19.32 7.38
N ASN A 75 6.84 -20.60 7.76
CA ASN A 75 7.10 -21.02 9.14
C ASN A 75 8.53 -20.68 9.58
N ASN A 76 9.52 -20.97 8.74
CA ASN A 76 10.92 -20.61 9.03
C ASN A 76 11.11 -19.10 9.19
N LEU A 77 10.47 -18.29 8.33
CA LEU A 77 10.49 -16.83 8.44
C LEU A 77 9.91 -16.37 9.79
N ASN A 78 8.78 -16.93 10.21
CA ASN A 78 8.15 -16.61 11.50
C ASN A 78 9.05 -16.98 12.67
N ASP A 79 9.71 -18.14 12.62
CA ASP A 79 10.65 -18.57 13.66
C ASP A 79 11.83 -17.60 13.77
N ILE A 80 12.43 -17.19 12.65
CA ILE A 80 13.54 -16.22 12.62
C ILE A 80 13.12 -14.86 13.19
N ILE A 81 11.92 -14.37 12.82
CA ILE A 81 11.41 -13.09 13.32
C ILE A 81 11.12 -13.17 14.82
N SER A 82 10.54 -14.28 15.28
CA SER A 82 10.21 -14.52 16.69
C SER A 82 11.46 -14.55 17.58
N ILE A 83 12.55 -15.17 17.11
CA ILE A 83 13.83 -15.22 17.83
C ILE A 83 14.48 -13.83 17.98
N ARG A 84 14.20 -12.90 17.07
CA ARG A 84 14.80 -11.55 17.06
C ARG A 84 13.97 -10.50 17.81
N LYS A 85 12.83 -10.87 18.38
CA LYS A 85 11.91 -9.98 19.10
C LYS A 85 12.19 -9.98 20.59
#